data_AF-A0A955PEB2-F1
#
_entry.id   AF-A0A955PEB2-F1
#
_cell.length_a   1.000
_cell.length_b   1.000
_cell.length_c   1.000
_cell.angle_alpha   90.00
_cell.angle_beta   90.00
_cell.angle_gamma   90.00
#
_symmetry.space_group_name_H-M   'P 1'
#
loop_
_entity.id
_entity.type
_entity.pdbx_description
1 polymer ?
#
loop_
_entity_poly.entity_id
_entity_poly.type
_entity_poly.pdbx_seq_one_letter_code
_entity_poly.pdbx_strand_id
1 'polypeptide(L)'
;LYAGTGSKAEIYKIAVDPESATGKAELFASLEGSTIQAMLLGKDGNLYAGVSPDGKVYKVNPEGAVTLVGSTQQKYIWGMEFDSSGDLILATGDQGKLIKMTPKGETEDLADIEEKHILSLKGDG
;
A
#
# COMPACT_ATOMS: atom_id res chain seq x y z
N LEU A 1 -10.54 11.11 2.68
CA LEU A 1 -9.73 9.92 3.06
C LEU A 1 -9.90 8.83 2.02
N TYR A 2 -9.05 7.81 2.00
CA TYR A 2 -9.16 6.66 1.08
C TYR A 2 -9.40 5.37 1.87
N ALA A 3 -10.18 4.45 1.31
CA ALA A 3 -10.45 3.13 1.87
C ALA A 3 -10.21 2.03 0.84
N GLY A 4 -9.46 1.00 1.20
CA GLY A 4 -9.25 -0.21 0.41
C GLY A 4 -10.19 -1.33 0.85
N THR A 5 -10.47 -2.29 -0.03
CA THR A 5 -11.48 -3.35 0.22
C THR A 5 -10.90 -4.77 0.10
N GLY A 6 -11.62 -5.76 0.64
CA GLY A 6 -11.17 -7.15 0.86
C GLY A 6 -11.76 -8.23 -0.05
N SER A 7 -12.22 -7.89 -1.25
CA SER A 7 -12.78 -8.90 -2.19
C SER A 7 -12.65 -8.53 -3.67
N LYS A 8 -12.60 -7.23 -3.94
CA LYS A 8 -12.33 -6.66 -5.26
C LYS A 8 -11.38 -5.52 -4.95
N ALA A 9 -10.09 -5.59 -5.30
CA ALA A 9 -9.09 -4.61 -4.87
C ALA A 9 -9.44 -3.19 -5.35
N GLU A 10 -10.36 -2.53 -4.65
CA GLU A 10 -10.98 -1.25 -4.99
C GLU A 10 -10.62 -0.22 -3.94
N ILE A 11 -10.29 0.97 -4.41
CA ILE A 11 -10.05 2.14 -3.58
C ILE A 11 -11.28 3.03 -3.68
N TYR A 12 -11.86 3.38 -2.54
CA TYR A 12 -12.90 4.40 -2.44
C TYR A 12 -12.30 5.69 -1.90
N LYS A 13 -12.61 6.81 -2.54
CA LYS A 13 -12.36 8.14 -1.99
C LYS A 13 -13.60 8.54 -1.19
N ILE A 14 -13.39 8.90 0.06
CA ILE A 14 -14.44 9.28 0.99
C ILE A 14 -14.26 10.76 1.32
N ALA A 15 -15.21 11.57 0.88
CA ALA A 15 -15.33 12.98 1.27
C ALA A 15 -16.09 13.03 2.59
N VAL A 16 -15.42 13.41 3.67
CA VAL A 16 -16.01 13.55 5.01
C VAL A 16 -16.46 14.99 5.18
N ASP A 17 -17.73 15.17 5.51
CA ASP A 17 -18.29 16.45 5.90
C ASP A 17 -17.88 16.76 7.35
N PRO A 18 -17.17 17.88 7.60
CA PRO A 18 -16.69 18.22 8.93
C PRO A 18 -17.82 18.56 9.92
N GLU A 19 -18.99 18.95 9.45
CA GLU A 19 -20.12 19.31 10.32
C GLU A 19 -20.90 18.08 10.78
N SER A 20 -21.21 17.16 9.86
CA SER A 20 -21.96 15.94 10.19
C SER A 20 -21.10 14.77 10.66
N ALA A 21 -19.78 14.82 10.45
CA ALA A 21 -18.84 13.71 10.61
C ALA A 21 -19.20 12.46 9.79
N THR A 22 -20.08 12.59 8.80
CA THR A 22 -20.43 11.53 7.85
C THR A 22 -19.68 11.71 6.54
N GLY A 23 -19.53 10.65 5.76
CA GLY A 23 -18.80 10.71 4.49
C GLY A 23 -19.53 10.06 3.32
N LYS A 24 -19.35 10.63 2.13
CA LYS A 24 -19.80 10.03 0.87
C LYS A 24 -18.62 9.28 0.23
N ALA A 25 -18.80 7.99 0.00
CA ALA A 25 -17.83 7.14 -0.68
C ALA A 25 -18.08 7.12 -2.19
N GLU A 26 -17.03 7.27 -2.97
CA GLU A 26 -17.04 7.14 -4.43
C GLU A 26 -15.90 6.22 -4.86
N LEU A 27 -16.14 5.33 -5.82
CA LEU A 27 -15.09 4.48 -6.38
C LEU A 27 -14.04 5.38 -7.03
N PHE A 28 -12.79 5.23 -6.59
CA PHE A 28 -11.67 6.02 -7.08
C PHE A 28 -10.80 5.23 -8.07
N ALA A 29 -10.50 3.97 -7.75
CA ALA A 29 -9.73 3.10 -8.62
C ALA A 29 -10.04 1.62 -8.36
N SER A 30 -9.87 0.79 -9.39
CA SER A 30 -9.89 -0.67 -9.30
C SER A 30 -8.52 -1.20 -9.72
N LEU A 31 -7.94 -2.07 -8.90
CA LEU A 31 -6.63 -2.68 -9.09
C LEU A 31 -6.79 -4.17 -9.44
N GLU A 32 -5.80 -4.76 -10.09
CA GLU A 32 -5.78 -6.23 -10.23
C GLU A 32 -5.30 -6.88 -8.93
N GLY A 33 -6.10 -7.82 -8.42
CA GLY A 33 -5.82 -8.60 -7.21
C GLY A 33 -7.07 -8.75 -6.33
N SER A 34 -6.88 -9.18 -5.09
CA SER A 34 -8.02 -9.55 -4.22
C SER A 34 -8.30 -8.52 -3.13
N THR A 35 -7.29 -8.16 -2.33
CA THR A 35 -7.47 -7.31 -1.15
C THR A 35 -6.40 -6.24 -1.07
N ILE A 36 -6.82 -5.01 -0.77
CA ILE A 36 -5.90 -3.93 -0.41
C ILE A 36 -5.71 -3.97 1.11
N GLN A 37 -4.50 -4.27 1.55
CA GLN A 37 -4.17 -4.44 2.97
C GLN A 37 -3.45 -3.23 3.56
N ALA A 38 -2.69 -2.51 2.73
CA ALA A 38 -1.96 -1.33 3.12
C ALA A 38 -2.09 -0.23 2.07
N MET A 39 -2.12 1.02 2.52
CA MET A 39 -2.07 2.19 1.64
C MET A 39 -1.17 3.27 2.25
N LEU A 40 -0.52 4.03 1.38
CA LEU A 40 0.35 5.14 1.76
C LEU A 40 0.22 6.29 0.77
N LEU A 41 -0.07 7.49 1.26
CA LEU A 41 -0.14 8.69 0.43
C LEU A 41 1.25 9.32 0.33
N GLY A 42 1.78 9.41 -0.90
CA GLY A 42 3.04 10.09 -1.18
C GLY A 42 2.92 11.61 -1.11
N LYS A 43 4.06 12.26 -0.84
CA LYS A 43 4.17 13.74 -0.91
C LYS A 43 3.93 14.28 -2.32
N ASP A 44 4.08 13.42 -3.32
CA ASP A 44 3.79 13.69 -4.73
C ASP A 44 2.28 13.59 -5.06
N GLY A 45 1.43 13.33 -4.06
CA GLY A 45 -0.02 13.21 -4.20
C GLY A 45 -0.50 11.85 -4.72
N ASN A 46 0.41 10.94 -5.06
CA ASN A 46 0.04 9.61 -5.51
C ASN A 46 -0.25 8.69 -4.32
N LEU A 47 -1.26 7.84 -4.46
CA LEU A 47 -1.61 6.82 -3.49
C LEU A 47 -0.95 5.49 -3.87
N TYR A 48 -0.23 4.89 -2.93
CA TYR A 48 0.39 3.59 -3.10
C TYR A 48 -0.44 2.55 -2.36
N ALA A 49 -0.68 1.40 -2.97
CA ALA A 49 -1.54 0.35 -2.41
C ALA A 49 -0.86 -1.03 -2.51
N GLY A 50 -0.73 -1.70 -1.37
CA GLY A 50 -0.27 -3.08 -1.26
C GLY A 50 -1.43 -4.05 -1.41
N VAL A 51 -1.34 -4.94 -2.41
CA VAL A 51 -2.40 -5.86 -2.81
C VAL A 51 -1.97 -7.31 -2.64
N SER A 52 -2.78 -8.10 -1.94
CA SER A 52 -2.60 -9.54 -1.75
C SER A 52 -3.39 -10.34 -2.82
N PRO A 53 -2.99 -11.60 -3.12
CA PRO A 53 -1.96 -12.41 -2.46
C PRO A 53 -0.56 -12.34 -3.09
N ASP A 54 -0.33 -11.59 -4.18
CA ASP A 54 0.97 -11.64 -4.89
C ASP A 54 1.94 -10.53 -4.45
N GLY A 55 1.66 -9.86 -3.33
CA GLY A 55 2.49 -8.78 -2.80
C GLY A 55 2.71 -7.65 -3.81
N LYS A 56 1.73 -7.37 -4.66
CA LYS A 56 1.83 -6.32 -5.67
C LYS A 56 1.69 -4.95 -5.02
N VAL A 57 2.48 -4.00 -5.48
CA VAL A 57 2.35 -2.58 -5.12
C VAL A 57 1.91 -1.80 -6.34
N TYR A 58 0.77 -1.13 -6.23
CA TYR A 58 0.29 -0.21 -7.26
C TYR A 58 0.49 1.24 -6.82
N LYS A 59 0.74 2.09 -7.80
CA LYS A 59 0.67 3.55 -7.70
C LYS A 59 -0.60 4.01 -8.39
N VAL A 60 -1.37 4.86 -7.72
CA VAL A 60 -2.59 5.49 -8.25
C VAL A 60 -2.40 6.99 -8.21
N ASN A 61 -2.46 7.65 -9.35
CA ASN A 61 -2.30 9.10 -9.41
C ASN A 61 -3.56 9.86 -8.96
N PRO A 62 -3.49 11.19 -8.76
CA PRO A 62 -4.66 11.98 -8.34
C PRO A 62 -5.87 11.89 -9.29
N GLU A 63 -5.62 11.57 -10.56
CA GLU A 63 -6.65 11.36 -11.60
C GLU A 63 -7.23 9.93 -11.60
N GLY A 64 -6.73 9.04 -10.75
CA GLY A 64 -7.21 7.64 -10.65
C GLY A 64 -6.52 6.66 -11.61
N ALA A 65 -5.49 7.09 -12.35
CA ALA A 65 -4.73 6.21 -13.22
C ALA A 65 -3.84 5.27 -12.40
N VAL A 66 -3.92 3.97 -12.72
CA VAL A 66 -3.24 2.89 -12.00
C VAL A 66 -1.99 2.47 -12.74
N THR A 67 -0.89 2.28 -12.03
CA THR A 67 0.37 1.72 -12.55
C THR A 67 0.92 0.70 -11.56
N LEU A 68 1.32 -0.48 -12.04
CA LEU A 68 2.06 -1.44 -11.22
C LEU A 68 3.47 -0.90 -10.97
N VAL A 69 3.88 -0.82 -9.71
CA VAL A 69 5.26 -0.46 -9.33
C VAL A 69 6.11 -1.72 -9.35
N GLY A 70 5.68 -2.77 -8.65
CA GLY A 70 6.42 -4.03 -8.53
C GLY A 70 5.69 -5.04 -7.66
N SER A 71 6.37 -6.14 -7.33
CA SER A 71 5.87 -7.17 -6.42
C SER A 71 6.97 -7.59 -5.46
N THR A 72 6.63 -7.78 -4.19
CA THR A 72 7.53 -8.34 -3.17
C THR A 72 7.66 -9.86 -3.26
N GLN A 73 6.82 -10.52 -4.07
CA GLN A 73 6.63 -11.97 -4.09
C GLN A 73 6.20 -12.57 -2.73
N GLN A 74 5.83 -11.73 -1.77
CA GLN A 74 5.31 -12.14 -0.46
C GLN A 74 3.78 -12.12 -0.48
N LYS A 75 3.17 -12.97 0.34
CA LYS A 75 1.71 -13.13 0.30
C LYS A 75 0.94 -11.87 0.73
N TYR A 76 1.50 -11.17 1.71
CA TYR A 76 0.84 -10.06 2.39
C TYR A 76 1.73 -8.83 2.46
N ILE A 77 1.12 -7.66 2.37
CA ILE A 77 1.74 -6.36 2.66
C ILE A 77 0.88 -5.70 3.73
N TRP A 78 1.35 -5.68 4.96
CA TRP A 78 0.61 -5.18 6.11
C TRP A 78 0.87 -3.72 6.42
N GLY A 79 2.06 -3.23 6.06
CA GLY A 79 2.46 -1.85 6.32
C GLY A 79 3.36 -1.32 5.20
N MET A 80 3.32 -0.01 5.02
CA MET A 80 4.09 0.71 4.01
C MET A 80 4.55 2.04 4.60
N GLU A 81 5.81 2.39 4.40
CA GLU A 81 6.36 3.73 4.68
C GLU A 81 7.32 4.13 3.56
N PHE A 82 7.57 5.43 3.40
CA PHE A 82 8.66 5.90 2.54
C PHE A 82 9.94 6.05 3.36
N ASP A 83 11.07 5.67 2.77
CA ASP A 83 12.37 6.09 3.28
C ASP A 83 12.72 7.52 2.83
N SER A 84 13.85 8.03 3.31
CA SER A 84 14.32 9.40 2.98
C SER A 84 14.72 9.58 1.52
N SER A 85 14.93 8.49 0.77
CA SER A 85 15.25 8.50 -0.66
C SER A 85 14.00 8.43 -1.55
N GLY A 86 12.83 8.16 -0.95
CA GLY A 86 11.57 8.00 -1.66
C GLY A 86 11.28 6.56 -2.10
N ASP A 87 12.06 5.59 -1.62
CA ASP A 87 11.79 4.17 -1.81
C ASP A 87 10.75 3.70 -0.78
N LEU A 88 10.00 2.66 -1.12
CA LEU A 88 9.00 2.08 -0.22
C LEU A 88 9.64 1.03 0.70
N ILE A 89 9.36 1.12 1.99
CA ILE A 89 9.62 0.06 2.96
C ILE A 89 8.32 -0.67 3.24
N LEU A 90 8.33 -1.99 3.00
CA LEU A 90 7.15 -2.84 3.00
C LEU A 90 7.27 -3.88 4.12
N ALA A 91 6.31 -3.88 5.02
CA ALA A 91 6.15 -4.92 6.03
C ALA A 91 5.35 -6.06 5.43
N THR A 92 5.97 -7.23 5.35
CA THR A 92 5.35 -8.38 4.71
C THR A 92 4.95 -9.46 5.70
N GLY A 93 4.18 -10.43 5.21
CA GLY A 93 3.75 -11.58 5.98
C GLY A 93 3.97 -12.91 5.24
N ASP A 94 3.94 -13.98 6.02
CA ASP A 94 4.30 -15.38 5.70
C ASP A 94 5.77 -15.70 6.00
N GLN A 95 6.68 -14.79 5.64
CA GLN A 95 8.13 -14.92 5.92
C GLN A 95 8.71 -13.80 6.79
N GLY A 96 7.92 -12.85 7.28
CA GLY A 96 8.42 -11.84 8.23
C GLY A 96 9.48 -10.90 7.67
N LYS A 97 9.39 -10.50 6.40
CA LYS A 97 10.43 -9.68 5.76
C LYS A 97 10.09 -8.20 5.74
N LEU A 98 11.09 -7.36 6.02
CA LEU A 98 11.11 -5.96 5.59
C LEU A 98 11.73 -5.89 4.21
N ILE A 99 10.98 -5.39 3.24
CA ILE A 99 11.44 -5.30 1.85
C ILE A 99 11.44 -3.83 1.44
N LYS A 100 12.58 -3.36 0.92
CA LYS A 100 12.70 -2.08 0.24
C LYS A 100 12.32 -2.25 -1.23
N MET A 101 11.53 -1.34 -1.79
CA MET A 101 11.14 -1.32 -3.21
C MET A 101 11.38 0.07 -3.80
N THR A 102 12.17 0.14 -4.87
CA THR A 102 12.42 1.40 -5.58
C THR A 102 11.19 1.82 -6.42
N PRO A 103 11.09 3.09 -6.86
CA PRO A 103 10.06 3.52 -7.80
C PRO A 103 10.02 2.76 -9.13
N LYS A 104 11.09 2.01 -9.47
CA LYS A 104 11.17 1.16 -10.66
C LYS A 104 10.73 -0.29 -10.38
N GLY A 105 10.38 -0.63 -9.15
CA GLY A 105 9.93 -1.96 -8.76
C GLY A 105 11.04 -2.93 -8.38
N GLU A 106 12.29 -2.47 -8.28
CA GLU A 106 13.41 -3.30 -7.82
C GLU A 106 13.29 -3.50 -6.31
N THR A 107 13.47 -4.74 -5.83
CA THR A 107 13.29 -5.10 -4.42
C THR A 107 14.57 -5.58 -3.76
N GLU A 108 14.77 -5.21 -2.49
CA GLU A 108 15.87 -5.65 -1.64
C GLU A 108 15.33 -6.03 -0.26
N ASP A 109 15.75 -7.19 0.27
CA ASP A 109 15.43 -7.59 1.65
C ASP A 109 16.30 -6.77 2.62
N LEU A 110 15.67 -6.01 3.51
CA LEU A 110 16.37 -5.19 4.51
C LEU A 110 16.60 -5.95 5.82
N ALA A 111 15.62 -6.75 6.22
CA ALA A 111 15.67 -7.54 7.43
C ALA A 111 14.67 -8.69 7.37
N ASP A 112 15.08 -9.81 7.95
CA ASP A 112 14.20 -10.92 8.31
C ASP A 112 13.96 -10.83 9.81
N ILE A 113 12.69 -10.87 10.23
CA ILE A 113 12.36 -11.06 11.64
C ILE A 113 11.97 -12.51 11.88
N GLU A 114 12.19 -13.02 13.10
CA GLU A 114 11.86 -14.42 13.44
C GLU A 114 10.36 -14.73 13.34
N GLU A 115 9.51 -13.72 13.48
CA GLU A 115 8.05 -13.84 13.37
C GLU A 115 7.56 -13.83 11.92
N LYS A 116 6.51 -14.60 11.63
CA LYS A 116 5.99 -14.73 10.24
C LYS A 116 5.35 -13.46 9.68
N HIS A 117 4.98 -12.51 10.53
CA HIS A 117 4.19 -11.35 10.13
C HIS A 117 4.72 -10.07 10.78
N ILE A 118 5.08 -9.10 9.94
CA ILE A 118 5.28 -7.72 10.37
C ILE A 118 3.96 -7.00 10.13
N LEU A 119 3.18 -6.70 11.17
CA LEU A 119 1.78 -6.23 11.00
C LEU A 119 1.64 -4.71 10.85
N SER A 120 2.65 -3.94 11.25
CA SER A 120 2.60 -2.48 11.21
C SER A 120 4.00 -1.89 11.10
N LEU A 121 4.11 -0.75 10.42
CA LEU A 121 5.34 0.04 10.33
C LEU A 121 5.09 1.50 10.67
N LYS A 122 6.13 2.12 11.20
CA LYS A 122 6.23 3.57 11.36
C LYS A 122 7.70 3.96 11.23
N GLY A 123 8.00 4.88 10.34
CA GLY A 123 9.33 5.51 10.28
C GLY A 123 9.60 6.32 11.55
N ASP A 124 10.88 6.45 11.91
CA ASP A 124 11.35 7.18 13.09
C ASP A 124 11.24 8.72 12.96
N GLY A 125 11.24 9.25 11.73
CA GLY A 125 10.94 10.66 11.44
C GLY A 125 12.06 11.40 10.73
#